data_AF-A0A6B9Y668-F1
#
_entry.id   AF-A0A6B9Y668-F1
#
_cell.length_a   1.000
_cell.length_b   1.000
_cell.length_c   1.000
_cell.angle_alpha   90.00
_cell.angle_beta   90.00
_cell.angle_gamma   90.00
#
_symmetry.space_group_name_H-M   'P 1'
#
loop_
_entity.id
_entity.type
_entity.pdbx_description
1 polymer ?
#
loop_
_entity_poly.entity_id
_entity_poly.type
_entity_poly.pdbx_seq_one_letter_code
_entity_poly.pdbx_strand_id
1 'polypeptide(L)'
;MTVVDDLQERYQNFVAERNWEQFHTPKNLAEALSVESSELLELFLWHDNLPAEEIRTNEELLTRIEEELADVLIYSIALATQLDIDLIDAVEEKMADNETRFDDQRASEITEDLRQWQRD
;
A
#
# COMPACT_ATOMS: atom_id res chain seq x y z
N MET A 1 9.82 -19.02 1.11
CA MET A 1 8.92 -18.88 -0.04
C MET A 1 7.53 -18.61 0.49
N THR A 2 7.30 -17.34 0.77
CA THR A 2 6.00 -16.74 1.05
C THR A 2 5.32 -16.36 -0.28
N VAL A 3 4.05 -15.99 -0.23
CA VAL A 3 3.34 -15.44 -1.41
C VAL A 3 4.01 -14.16 -1.93
N VAL A 4 4.63 -13.37 -1.04
CA VAL A 4 5.34 -12.16 -1.45
C VAL A 4 6.65 -12.50 -2.17
N ASP A 5 7.36 -13.53 -1.73
CA ASP A 5 8.55 -14.03 -2.43
C ASP A 5 8.20 -14.43 -3.89
N ASP A 6 7.07 -15.13 -4.08
CA ASP A 6 6.59 -15.52 -5.40
C ASP A 6 6.25 -14.30 -6.28
N LEU A 7 5.66 -13.24 -5.68
CA LEU A 7 5.36 -11.99 -6.38
C LEU A 7 6.63 -11.20 -6.72
N GLN A 8 7.63 -11.18 -5.84
CA GLN A 8 8.95 -10.58 -6.12
C GLN A 8 9.61 -11.27 -7.31
N GLU A 9 9.65 -12.61 -7.32
CA GLU A 9 10.23 -13.38 -8.43
C GLU A 9 9.48 -13.12 -9.74
N ARG A 10 8.14 -13.10 -9.70
CA ARG A 10 7.32 -12.79 -10.88
C ARG A 10 7.59 -11.38 -11.41
N TYR A 11 7.73 -10.39 -10.52
CA TYR A 11 8.05 -9.02 -10.89
C TYR A 11 9.45 -8.92 -11.52
N GLN A 12 10.46 -9.53 -10.90
CA GLN A 12 11.82 -9.55 -11.43
C GLN A 12 11.85 -10.12 -12.86
N ASN A 13 11.17 -11.25 -13.08
CA ASN A 13 11.07 -11.87 -14.40
C ASN A 13 10.39 -10.92 -15.41
N PHE A 14 9.29 -10.27 -15.02
CA PHE A 14 8.59 -9.31 -15.87
C PHE A 14 9.49 -8.13 -16.31
N VAL A 15 10.28 -7.58 -15.38
CA VAL A 15 11.22 -6.49 -15.65
C VAL A 15 12.36 -6.96 -16.55
N ALA A 16 12.93 -8.14 -16.26
CA ALA A 16 14.07 -8.68 -16.99
C ALA A 16 13.75 -9.03 -18.44
N GLU A 17 12.58 -9.62 -18.70
CA GLU A 17 12.09 -9.88 -20.07
C GLU A 17 12.02 -8.62 -20.93
N ARG A 18 11.88 -7.45 -20.30
CA ARG A 18 11.74 -6.14 -20.97
C ARG A 18 13.02 -5.31 -20.91
N ASN A 19 14.07 -5.80 -20.26
CA ASN A 19 15.32 -5.08 -20.03
C ASN A 19 15.06 -3.71 -19.38
N TRP A 20 14.13 -3.66 -18.43
CA TRP A 20 13.67 -2.44 -17.76
C TRP A 20 14.44 -2.13 -16.47
N GLU A 21 15.32 -3.03 -16.02
CA GLU A 21 16.14 -2.83 -14.82
C GLU A 21 16.93 -1.53 -14.87
N GLN A 22 17.36 -1.10 -16.07
CA GLN A 22 18.07 0.16 -16.29
C GLN A 22 17.28 1.41 -15.89
N PHE A 23 15.95 1.33 -15.82
CA PHE A 23 15.06 2.43 -15.42
C PHE A 23 14.60 2.32 -13.97
N HIS A 24 14.78 1.16 -13.32
CA HIS A 24 14.28 0.87 -11.97
C HIS A 24 15.30 1.27 -10.89
N THR A 25 15.73 2.54 -10.92
CA THR A 25 16.51 3.08 -9.80
C THR A 25 15.64 3.20 -8.55
N PRO A 26 16.18 3.10 -7.31
CA PRO A 26 15.40 3.28 -6.09
C PRO A 26 14.59 4.58 -6.05
N LYS A 27 15.15 5.66 -6.61
CA LYS A 27 14.45 6.94 -6.74
C LYS A 27 13.22 6.80 -7.64
N ASN A 28 13.37 6.23 -8.83
CA ASN A 28 12.26 6.11 -9.79
C ASN A 28 11.15 5.21 -9.25
N LEU A 29 11.51 4.13 -8.56
CA LEU A 29 10.55 3.22 -7.93
C LEU A 29 9.79 3.90 -6.78
N ALA A 30 10.48 4.70 -5.95
CA ALA A 30 9.83 5.48 -4.90
C ALA A 30 8.91 6.58 -5.46
N GLU A 31 9.30 7.22 -6.57
CA GLU A 31 8.44 8.17 -7.29
C GLU A 31 7.20 7.47 -7.86
N ALA A 32 7.36 6.32 -8.52
CA ALA A 32 6.25 5.53 -9.05
C ALA A 32 5.28 5.11 -7.93
N LEU A 33 5.79 4.57 -6.81
CA LEU A 33 4.99 4.23 -5.64
C LEU A 33 4.15 5.42 -5.13
N SER A 34 4.74 6.62 -5.11
CA SER A 34 4.04 7.84 -4.70
C SER A 34 2.97 8.27 -5.69
N VAL A 35 3.17 8.03 -6.99
CA VAL A 35 2.19 8.29 -8.04
C VAL A 35 0.99 7.36 -7.86
N GLU A 36 1.18 6.05 -7.78
CA GLU A 36 0.07 5.09 -7.65
C GLU A 36 -0.69 5.27 -6.32
N SER A 37 0.02 5.64 -5.24
CA SER A 37 -0.63 6.00 -3.97
C SER A 37 -1.54 7.23 -4.12
N SER A 38 -1.18 8.15 -5.02
CA SER A 38 -1.98 9.34 -5.33
C SER A 38 -3.13 9.02 -6.29
N GLU A 39 -2.96 8.10 -7.23
CA GLU A 39 -4.03 7.59 -8.11
C GLU A 39 -5.09 6.87 -7.27
N LEU A 40 -4.68 6.04 -6.30
CA LEU A 40 -5.58 5.46 -5.30
C LEU A 40 -6.35 6.54 -4.52
N LEU A 41 -5.65 7.60 -4.06
CA LEU A 41 -6.28 8.70 -3.34
C LEU A 41 -7.28 9.47 -4.21
N GLU A 42 -7.00 9.63 -5.51
CA GLU A 42 -7.87 10.31 -6.46
C GLU A 42 -9.28 9.70 -6.50
N LEU A 43 -9.38 8.37 -6.35
CA LEU A 43 -10.65 7.65 -6.29
C LEU A 43 -11.56 8.07 -5.13
N PHE A 44 -11.05 8.78 -4.13
CA PHE A 44 -11.80 9.26 -2.96
C PHE A 44 -12.00 10.79 -2.94
N LEU A 45 -11.37 11.56 -3.83
CA LEU A 45 -11.33 13.03 -3.75
C LEU A 45 -12.72 13.70 -3.79
N TRP A 46 -13.67 13.11 -4.52
CA TRP A 46 -15.00 13.67 -4.73
C TRP A 46 -16.09 12.95 -3.93
N HIS A 47 -15.68 12.12 -2.98
CA HIS A 47 -16.56 11.29 -2.17
C HIS A 47 -16.49 11.72 -0.70
N ASP A 48 -17.61 12.20 -0.15
CA ASP A 48 -17.71 12.49 1.28
C ASP A 48 -17.97 11.18 2.04
N ASN A 49 -16.95 10.69 2.75
CA ASN A 49 -17.05 9.58 3.73
C ASN A 49 -17.90 8.37 3.28
N LEU A 50 -17.70 7.89 2.03
CA LEU A 50 -18.44 6.75 1.51
C LEU A 50 -18.35 5.54 2.45
N PRO A 51 -19.49 4.96 2.89
CA PRO A 51 -19.47 3.72 3.65
C PRO A 51 -18.84 2.59 2.84
N ALA A 52 -18.08 1.72 3.50
CA ALA A 52 -17.43 0.59 2.84
C ALA A 52 -18.42 -0.34 2.09
N GLU A 53 -19.67 -0.43 2.54
CA GLU A 53 -20.70 -1.20 1.83
C GLU A 53 -21.05 -0.57 0.48
N GLU A 54 -21.17 0.75 0.42
CA GLU A 54 -21.47 1.45 -0.83
C GLU A 54 -20.35 1.24 -1.86
N ILE A 55 -19.09 1.35 -1.43
CA ILE A 55 -17.92 1.03 -2.26
C ILE A 55 -17.98 -0.42 -2.74
N ARG A 56 -18.23 -1.39 -1.86
CA ARG A 56 -18.30 -2.82 -2.23
C ARG A 56 -19.41 -3.13 -3.24
N THR A 57 -20.52 -2.39 -3.21
CA THR A 57 -21.64 -2.59 -4.14
C THR A 57 -21.48 -1.83 -5.47
N ASN A 58 -20.52 -0.92 -5.56
CA ASN A 58 -20.19 -0.21 -6.78
C ASN A 58 -19.04 -0.94 -7.50
N GLU A 59 -19.40 -1.83 -8.43
CA GLU A 59 -18.43 -2.66 -9.17
C GLU A 59 -17.33 -1.85 -9.86
N GLU A 60 -17.68 -0.74 -10.52
CA GLU A 60 -16.72 0.10 -11.24
C GLU A 60 -15.71 0.75 -10.28
N LEU A 61 -16.18 1.33 -9.18
CA LEU A 61 -15.29 1.94 -8.18
C LEU A 61 -14.42 0.89 -7.49
N LEU A 62 -15.00 -0.26 -7.13
CA LEU A 62 -14.26 -1.34 -6.47
C LEU A 62 -13.13 -1.87 -7.36
N THR A 63 -13.40 -2.13 -8.64
CA THR A 63 -12.37 -2.58 -9.58
C THR A 63 -11.23 -1.58 -9.69
N ARG A 64 -11.52 -0.28 -9.80
CA ARG A 64 -10.47 0.75 -9.84
C ARG A 64 -9.65 0.77 -8.55
N ILE A 65 -10.31 0.67 -7.39
CA ILE A 65 -9.60 0.59 -6.10
C ILE A 65 -8.68 -0.65 -6.04
N GLU A 66 -9.14 -1.79 -6.54
CA GLU A 66 -8.34 -3.02 -6.61
C GLU A 66 -7.11 -2.85 -7.51
N GLU A 67 -7.26 -2.20 -8.66
CA GLU A 67 -6.16 -1.89 -9.59
C GLU A 67 -5.11 -0.98 -8.92
N GLU A 68 -5.52 0.17 -8.38
CA GLU A 68 -4.56 1.12 -7.77
C GLU A 68 -3.90 0.55 -6.50
N LEU A 69 -4.63 -0.23 -5.70
CA LEU A 69 -4.05 -0.94 -4.54
C LEU A 69 -3.00 -1.98 -4.99
N ALA A 70 -3.26 -2.68 -6.09
CA ALA A 70 -2.31 -3.63 -6.65
C ALA A 70 -1.05 -2.92 -7.15
N ASP A 71 -1.18 -1.77 -7.80
CA ASP A 71 -0.05 -1.00 -8.31
C ASP A 71 0.82 -0.44 -7.16
N VAL A 72 0.21 0.07 -6.08
CA VAL A 72 0.93 0.44 -4.84
C VAL A 72 1.74 -0.74 -4.29
N LEU A 73 1.14 -1.94 -4.25
CA LEU A 73 1.83 -3.13 -3.77
C LEU A 73 2.96 -3.55 -4.72
N ILE A 74 2.74 -3.51 -6.03
CA ILE A 74 3.73 -3.85 -7.05
C ILE A 74 4.98 -2.97 -6.91
N TYR A 75 4.83 -1.65 -6.78
CA TYR A 75 5.99 -0.78 -6.61
C TYR A 75 6.64 -0.87 -5.23
N SER A 76 5.88 -1.24 -4.20
CA SER A 76 6.45 -1.57 -2.88
C SER A 76 7.37 -2.79 -2.97
N ILE A 77 6.88 -3.86 -3.62
CA ILE A 77 7.63 -5.09 -3.91
C ILE A 77 8.85 -4.79 -4.78
N ALA A 78 8.69 -3.95 -5.81
CA ALA A 78 9.77 -3.55 -6.70
C ALA A 78 10.89 -2.84 -5.96
N LEU A 79 10.54 -1.86 -5.13
CA LEU A 79 11.50 -1.10 -4.35
C LEU A 79 12.21 -1.98 -3.31
N ALA A 80 11.47 -2.83 -2.61
CA ALA A 80 12.04 -3.79 -1.67
C ALA A 80 13.03 -4.73 -2.37
N THR A 81 12.63 -5.27 -3.52
CA THR A 81 13.49 -6.11 -4.37
C THR A 81 14.78 -5.40 -4.78
N GLN A 82 14.69 -4.14 -5.24
CA GLN A 82 15.84 -3.37 -5.69
C GLN A 82 16.82 -3.01 -4.56
N LEU A 83 16.36 -3.07 -3.31
CA LEU A 83 17.13 -2.73 -2.11
C LEU A 83 17.49 -3.95 -1.26
N ASP A 84 17.21 -5.16 -1.73
CA ASP A 84 17.42 -6.42 -1.00
C ASP A 84 16.72 -6.43 0.38
N ILE A 85 15.51 -5.88 0.46
CA ILE A 85 14.68 -5.83 1.67
C ILE A 85 13.74 -7.05 1.71
N ASP A 86 13.77 -7.81 2.80
CA ASP A 86 12.72 -8.76 3.13
C ASP A 86 11.48 -7.97 3.58
N LEU A 87 10.51 -7.86 2.67
CA LEU A 87 9.32 -7.05 2.91
C LEU A 87 8.39 -7.67 3.96
N ILE A 88 8.36 -9.00 4.09
CA ILE A 88 7.53 -9.66 5.09
C ILE A 88 8.10 -9.43 6.48
N ASP A 89 9.40 -9.66 6.66
CA ASP A 89 10.07 -9.43 7.94
C ASP A 89 9.94 -7.95 8.34
N ALA A 90 10.12 -7.01 7.39
CA ALA A 90 9.94 -5.58 7.66
C ALA A 90 8.52 -5.21 8.09
N VAL A 91 7.49 -5.85 7.53
CA VAL A 91 6.09 -5.65 7.93
C VAL A 91 5.83 -6.23 9.32
N GLU A 92 6.31 -7.45 9.61
CA GLU A 92 6.14 -8.10 10.91
C GLU A 92 6.81 -7.31 12.04
N GLU A 93 8.06 -6.87 11.84
CA GLU A 93 8.74 -5.98 12.78
C GLU A 93 7.96 -4.68 13.00
N LYS A 94 7.46 -4.08 11.91
CA LYS A 94 6.70 -2.83 12.00
C LYS A 94 5.37 -3.01 12.73
N MET A 95 4.72 -4.15 12.56
CA MET A 95 3.48 -4.51 13.26
C MET A 95 3.72 -4.69 14.75
N ALA A 96 4.75 -5.43 15.16
CA ALA A 96 5.11 -5.60 16.57
C ALA A 96 5.46 -4.26 17.25
N ASP A 97 6.18 -3.38 16.54
CA ASP A 97 6.45 -2.02 16.99
C ASP A 97 5.17 -1.19 17.16
N ASN A 98 4.22 -1.31 16.22
CA ASN A 98 2.95 -0.61 16.28
C ASN A 98 2.08 -1.11 17.44
N GLU A 99 2.02 -2.43 17.69
CA GLU A 99 1.31 -3.00 18.85
C GLU A 99 1.85 -2.46 20.17
N THR A 100 3.16 -2.25 20.26
CA THR A 100 3.79 -1.64 21.45
C THR A 100 3.52 -0.14 21.52
N ARG A 101 3.56 0.57 20.39
CA ARG A 101 3.37 2.03 20.32
C ARG A 101 1.92 2.46 20.55
N PHE A 102 0.97 1.63 20.15
CA PHE A 102 -0.47 1.87 20.24
C PHE A 102 -1.10 0.88 21.22
N ASP A 103 -0.57 0.81 22.44
CA ASP A 103 -1.15 0.04 23.53
C ASP A 103 -2.60 0.50 23.88
N ASP A 104 -3.30 -0.27 24.71
CA ASP A 104 -4.70 0.00 25.06
C ASP A 104 -4.93 1.43 25.57
N GLN A 105 -3.97 1.98 26.31
CA GLN A 105 -4.06 3.34 26.82
C GLN A 105 -3.94 4.35 25.67
N ARG A 106 -2.89 4.24 24.85
CA ARG A 106 -2.63 5.17 23.75
C ARG A 106 -3.71 5.08 22.67
N ALA A 107 -4.21 3.89 22.39
CA ALA A 107 -5.34 3.67 21.49
C ALA A 107 -6.62 4.34 21.99
N SER A 108 -6.88 4.31 23.30
CA SER A 108 -8.02 4.99 23.91
C SER A 108 -7.91 6.51 23.78
N GLU A 109 -6.72 7.08 24.04
CA GLU A 109 -6.44 8.51 23.87
C GLU A 109 -6.68 8.96 22.41
N ILE A 110 -6.12 8.24 21.45
CA ILE A 110 -6.28 8.55 20.01
C ILE A 110 -7.75 8.43 19.58
N THR A 111 -8.48 7.45 20.11
CA THR A 111 -9.90 7.28 19.78
C THR A 111 -10.73 8.48 20.24
N GLU A 112 -10.44 9.02 21.42
CA GLU A 112 -11.11 10.22 21.93
C GLU A 112 -10.80 11.45 21.07
N ASP A 113 -9.56 11.59 20.59
CA ASP A 113 -9.16 12.65 19.67
C ASP A 113 -9.83 12.51 18.30
N LEU A 114 -9.82 11.31 17.71
CA LEU A 114 -10.40 11.07 16.37
C LEU A 114 -11.91 11.31 16.33
N ARG A 115 -12.63 11.01 17.41
CA ARG A 115 -14.08 11.31 17.53
C ARG A 115 -14.40 12.80 17.37
N GLN A 116 -13.45 13.69 17.68
CA GLN A 116 -13.63 15.13 17.52
C GLN A 116 -13.54 15.57 16.05
N TRP A 117 -12.88 14.77 15.22
CA TRP A 117 -12.68 15.03 13.78
C TRP A 117 -13.62 14.21 12.88
N GLN A 118 -14.31 13.22 13.46
CA GLN A 118 -15.30 12.42 12.74
C GLN A 118 -16.48 13.33 12.38
N ARG A 119 -16.56 13.73 11.11
CA ARG A 119 -17.70 14.47 10.57
C ARG A 119 -18.79 13.47 10.19
N ASP A 120 -20.03 13.82 10.55
CA ASP A 120 -21.25 13.09 10.16
C ASP A 120 -21.36 12.90 8.64
#